data_AF-A0A2N1JIU0-F1
#
_entry.id   AF-A0A2N1JIU0-F1
#
_cell.length_a   1.000
_cell.length_b   1.000
_cell.length_c   1.000
_cell.angle_alpha   90.00
_cell.angle_beta   90.00
_cell.angle_gamma   90.00
#
_symmetry.space_group_name_H-M   'P 1'
#
loop_
_entity.id
_entity.type
_entity.pdbx_description
1 polymer ?
#
loop_
_entity_poly.entity_id
_entity_poly.type
_entity_poly.pdbx_seq_one_letter_code
_entity_poly.pdbx_strand_id
1 'polypeptide(L)'
;MDGPVLSGGVIVLVAVLLWVLYFVPSWRGRHQYYAAERNAVRLNQALRVLAETSETPDEVRLELTARTALAQQRLAKRLQAEKENAELERLREELAATRRDPVVRQARARRRTRLAATASLVTALIMLGLGIWQIVATGGWMLAAGGVVLAALGTAVLVRMAQVAARGARRLERPAVAPVAERVSPPLHDQGPAVWTPRPLPQQLVTVAGSRAQTAQAEIDARAERERAARRAELRRRAEELAPPAPTALPVASAAAEASPYAGMGVVDDAEIEAHVRQLLARRAVG
;
A
#
# COMPACT_ATOMS: atom_id res chain seq x y z
N MET A 1 28.43 16.55 -63.79
CA MET A 1 27.05 17.13 -63.84
C MET A 1 26.43 16.85 -62.48
N ASP A 2 26.88 17.65 -61.52
CA ASP A 2 26.82 17.35 -60.10
C ASP A 2 25.60 18.06 -59.51
N GLY A 3 24.45 17.40 -59.66
CA GLY A 3 23.14 17.87 -59.22
C GLY A 3 22.74 17.36 -57.82
N PRO A 4 21.64 17.87 -57.25
CA PRO A 4 21.46 18.26 -55.84
C PRO A 4 21.14 17.12 -54.85
N VAL A 5 21.69 15.92 -55.05
CA VAL A 5 21.40 14.77 -54.17
C VAL A 5 22.11 14.84 -52.80
N LEU A 6 23.22 15.58 -52.68
CA LEU A 6 23.85 15.84 -51.37
C LEU A 6 23.02 16.77 -50.48
N SER A 7 22.22 17.69 -51.04
CA SER A 7 21.41 18.61 -50.22
C SER A 7 20.17 17.92 -49.64
N GLY A 8 19.54 17.00 -50.38
CA GLY A 8 18.32 16.33 -49.95
C GLY A 8 18.48 15.51 -48.67
N GLY A 9 19.55 14.72 -48.56
CA GLY A 9 19.83 13.92 -47.36
C GLY A 9 20.13 14.78 -46.12
N VAL A 10 20.87 15.88 -46.31
CA VAL A 10 21.17 16.85 -45.25
C VAL A 10 19.89 17.56 -44.80
N ILE A 11 19.01 17.95 -45.73
CA ILE A 11 17.73 18.58 -45.42
C ILE A 11 16.84 17.64 -44.59
N VAL A 12 16.78 16.35 -44.92
CA VAL A 12 15.99 15.37 -44.15
C VAL A 12 16.58 15.16 -42.75
N LEU A 13 17.91 15.08 -42.63
CA LEU A 13 18.57 14.92 -41.34
C LEU A 13 18.35 16.16 -40.46
N VAL A 14 18.49 17.36 -41.03
CA VAL A 14 18.19 18.63 -40.37
C VAL A 14 16.72 18.69 -39.96
N ALA A 15 15.78 18.30 -40.83
CA ALA A 15 14.35 18.30 -40.52
C ALA A 15 13.99 17.34 -39.38
N VAL A 16 14.55 16.13 -39.35
CA VAL A 16 14.36 15.17 -38.25
C VAL A 16 14.98 15.70 -36.96
N LEU A 17 16.18 16.28 -37.02
CA LEU A 17 16.85 16.86 -35.87
C LEU A 17 16.05 18.04 -35.29
N LEU A 18 15.52 18.91 -36.15
CA LEU A 18 14.63 20.01 -35.78
C LEU A 18 13.32 19.48 -35.17
N TRP A 19 12.73 18.45 -35.77
CA TRP A 19 11.51 17.84 -35.25
C TRP A 19 11.73 17.25 -33.85
N VAL A 20 12.83 16.53 -33.62
CA VAL A 20 13.18 16.01 -32.29
C VAL A 20 13.45 17.15 -31.30
N LEU A 21 14.20 18.17 -31.72
CA LEU A 21 14.51 19.35 -30.90
C LEU A 21 13.24 20.12 -30.51
N TYR A 22 12.22 20.16 -31.38
CA TYR A 22 10.94 20.81 -31.12
C TYR A 22 9.99 19.93 -30.29
N PHE A 23 9.92 18.63 -30.58
CA PHE A 23 8.89 17.74 -30.04
C PHE A 23 9.26 17.17 -28.67
N VAL A 24 10.55 16.92 -28.39
CA VAL A 24 11.00 16.38 -27.10
C VAL A 24 10.76 17.36 -25.93
N PRO A 25 11.10 18.66 -26.02
CA PRO A 25 10.88 19.61 -24.93
C PRO A 25 9.40 19.89 -24.69
N SER A 26 8.61 20.01 -25.76
CA SER A 26 7.18 20.31 -25.67
C SER A 26 6.37 19.18 -25.00
N TRP A 27 6.83 17.94 -25.11
CA TRP A 27 6.25 16.81 -24.38
C TRP A 27 6.71 16.77 -22.92
N ARG A 28 7.96 17.15 -22.64
CA ARG A 28 8.53 17.18 -21.29
C ARG A 28 7.90 18.27 -20.41
N GLY A 29 7.58 19.43 -20.99
CA GLY A 29 6.90 20.53 -20.29
C GLY A 29 5.56 20.08 -19.68
N ARG A 30 4.68 19.48 -20.50
CA ARG A 30 3.33 19.02 -20.09
C ARG A 30 3.32 18.06 -18.89
N HIS A 31 4.39 17.28 -18.71
CA HIS A 31 4.51 16.34 -17.59
C HIS A 31 5.20 16.93 -16.35
N GLN A 32 5.94 18.02 -16.52
CA GLN A 32 6.54 18.75 -15.40
C GLN A 32 5.53 19.66 -14.69
N TYR A 33 4.50 20.17 -15.39
CA TYR A 33 3.45 20.99 -14.76
C TYR A 33 2.73 20.26 -13.61
N TYR A 34 2.33 19.00 -13.79
CA TYR A 34 1.68 18.21 -12.72
C TYR A 34 2.59 17.89 -11.52
N ALA A 35 3.91 17.84 -11.73
CA ALA A 35 4.88 17.62 -10.65
C ALA A 35 5.20 18.94 -9.93
N ALA A 36 5.29 20.04 -10.67
CA ALA A 36 5.56 21.37 -10.15
C ALA A 36 4.38 21.90 -9.32
N GLU A 37 3.13 21.69 -9.76
CA GLU A 37 1.93 22.07 -8.99
C GLU A 37 1.92 21.44 -7.59
N ARG A 38 2.19 20.13 -7.49
CA ARG A 38 2.20 19.44 -6.20
C ARG A 38 3.37 19.88 -5.30
N ASN A 39 4.50 20.26 -5.89
CA ASN A 39 5.64 20.78 -5.15
C ASN A 39 5.37 22.19 -4.62
N ALA A 40 4.70 23.03 -5.43
CA ALA A 40 4.25 24.35 -5.02
C ALA A 40 3.21 24.29 -3.90
N VAL A 41 2.25 23.35 -3.95
CA VAL A 41 1.27 23.15 -2.86
C VAL A 41 1.96 22.74 -1.55
N ARG A 42 2.93 21.80 -1.61
CA ARG A 42 3.67 21.37 -0.41
C ARG A 42 4.53 22.49 0.17
N LEU A 43 5.14 23.31 -0.67
CA LEU A 43 5.95 24.43 -0.21
C LEU A 43 5.07 25.50 0.46
N ASN A 44 3.93 25.85 -0.15
CA ASN A 44 2.98 26.80 0.44
C ASN A 44 2.38 26.27 1.74
N GLN A 45 2.11 24.97 1.83
CA GLN A 45 1.63 24.34 3.06
C GLN A 45 2.73 24.28 4.14
N ALA A 46 3.98 24.04 3.77
CA ALA A 46 5.11 24.11 4.69
C ALA A 46 5.36 25.52 5.20
N LEU A 47 5.26 26.54 4.35
CA LEU A 47 5.35 27.96 4.74
C LEU A 47 4.20 28.37 5.65
N ARG A 48 2.99 27.90 5.35
CA ARG A 48 1.81 28.11 6.19
C ARG A 48 2.00 27.51 7.58
N VAL A 49 2.47 26.26 7.65
CA VAL A 49 2.74 25.58 8.92
C VAL A 49 3.88 26.28 9.67
N LEU A 50 4.98 26.68 9.01
CA LEU A 50 6.06 27.45 9.65
C LEU A 50 5.57 28.79 10.19
N ALA A 51 4.68 29.48 9.48
CA ALA A 51 4.06 30.71 9.95
C ALA A 51 3.15 30.43 11.16
N GLU A 52 2.35 29.36 11.12
CA GLU A 52 1.51 28.90 12.22
C GLU A 52 2.32 28.34 13.42
N THR A 53 3.60 27.98 13.24
CA THR A 53 4.50 27.56 14.35
C THR A 53 5.38 28.68 14.91
N SER A 54 5.32 29.90 14.35
CA SER A 54 6.08 31.06 14.86
C SER A 54 5.35 31.86 15.94
N GLU A 55 4.12 31.49 16.30
CA GLU A 55 3.37 32.09 17.41
C GLU A 55 3.87 31.47 18.75
N THR A 56 5.04 31.95 19.18
CA THR A 56 5.62 32.04 20.54
C THR A 56 5.36 30.92 21.57
N PRO A 57 6.41 30.18 22.00
CA PRO A 57 6.45 29.56 23.32
C PRO A 57 7.09 30.51 24.35
N ASP A 58 6.33 30.80 25.40
CA ASP A 58 6.62 31.64 26.55
C ASP A 58 8.08 31.60 27.08
N GLU A 59 8.75 32.75 26.98
CA GLU A 59 10.01 33.05 27.66
C GLU A 59 9.78 33.31 29.16
N VAL A 60 9.34 32.35 29.97
CA VAL A 60 9.38 32.53 31.43
C VAL A 60 9.64 31.20 32.15
N ARG A 61 10.76 31.18 32.90
CA ARG A 61 11.28 30.14 33.85
C ARG A 61 12.41 29.25 33.30
N LEU A 62 13.56 29.87 33.03
CA LEU A 62 14.78 29.16 32.63
C LEU A 62 16.03 29.65 33.38
N GLU A 63 15.97 29.83 34.71
CA GLU A 63 17.20 30.11 35.48
C GLU A 63 17.54 29.07 36.55
N LEU A 64 16.64 28.13 36.86
CA LEU A 64 16.92 27.03 37.81
C LEU A 64 16.95 25.63 37.15
N THR A 65 16.70 25.58 35.84
CA THR A 65 16.49 24.33 35.08
C THR A 65 17.60 24.06 34.07
N ALA A 66 18.70 24.80 34.01
CA ALA A 66 19.66 24.66 32.90
C ALA A 66 20.32 23.27 32.81
N ARG A 67 20.66 22.65 33.96
CA ARG A 67 21.28 21.32 34.00
C ARG A 67 20.25 20.19 33.80
N THR A 68 19.06 20.32 34.38
CA THR A 68 17.99 19.32 34.23
C THR A 68 17.29 19.42 32.87
N ALA A 69 17.15 20.62 32.31
CA ALA A 69 16.67 20.86 30.94
C ALA A 69 17.64 20.31 29.90
N LEU A 70 18.96 20.41 30.10
CA LEU A 70 19.92 19.76 29.18
C LEU A 70 19.80 18.23 29.21
N ALA A 71 19.57 17.62 30.38
CA ALA A 71 19.33 16.18 30.49
C ALA A 71 18.01 15.76 29.83
N GLN A 72 16.94 16.53 30.05
CA GLN A 72 15.63 16.30 29.43
C GLN A 72 15.65 16.57 27.91
N GLN A 73 16.41 17.57 27.44
CA GLN A 73 16.61 17.86 26.03
C GLN A 73 17.40 16.76 25.34
N ARG A 74 18.42 16.19 26.00
CA ARG A 74 19.16 15.02 25.49
C ARG A 74 18.25 13.79 25.40
N LEU A 75 17.39 13.56 26.39
CA LEU A 75 16.39 12.48 26.35
C LEU A 75 15.35 12.71 25.25
N ALA A 76 14.84 13.93 25.10
CA ALA A 76 13.89 14.29 24.04
C ALA A 76 14.50 14.11 22.65
N LYS A 77 15.76 14.54 22.44
CA LYS A 77 16.48 14.33 21.17
C LYS A 77 16.72 12.85 20.86
N ARG A 78 17.01 12.03 21.89
CA ARG A 78 17.15 10.56 21.71
C ARG A 78 15.83 9.92 21.32
N LEU A 79 14.74 10.26 22.00
CA LEU A 79 13.41 9.76 21.67
C LEU A 79 12.93 10.23 20.29
N GLN A 80 13.27 11.45 19.88
CA GLN A 80 13.01 11.94 18.52
C GLN A 80 13.81 11.16 17.49
N ALA A 81 15.11 10.96 17.70
CA ALA A 81 15.95 10.17 16.81
C ALA A 81 15.50 8.70 16.70
N GLU A 82 15.06 8.09 17.81
CA GLU A 82 14.50 6.74 17.81
C GLU A 82 13.19 6.67 17.02
N LYS A 83 12.30 7.66 17.18
CA LYS A 83 11.06 7.76 16.40
C LYS A 83 11.33 7.95 14.91
N GLU A 84 12.24 8.86 14.56
CA GLU A 84 12.65 9.09 13.18
C GLU A 84 13.25 7.84 12.55
N ASN A 85 14.12 7.12 13.28
CA ASN A 85 14.67 5.86 12.80
C ASN A 85 13.60 4.79 12.61
N ALA A 86 12.65 4.65 13.55
CA ALA A 86 11.54 3.72 13.41
C ALA A 86 10.61 4.08 12.24
N GLU A 87 10.37 5.36 11.99
CA GLU A 87 9.61 5.83 10.82
C GLU A 87 10.36 5.56 9.52
N LEU A 88 11.67 5.79 9.47
CA LEU A 88 12.51 5.47 8.32
C LEU A 88 12.54 3.96 8.03
N GLU A 89 12.57 3.12 9.07
CA GLU A 89 12.48 1.66 8.92
C GLU A 89 11.11 1.24 8.38
N ARG A 90 10.01 1.78 8.91
CA ARG A 90 8.66 1.54 8.37
C ARG A 90 8.53 1.97 6.91
N LEU A 91 9.04 3.16 6.56
CA LEU A 91 9.08 3.64 5.18
C LEU A 91 9.91 2.72 4.28
N ARG A 92 11.03 2.19 4.78
CA ARG A 92 11.86 1.21 4.03
C ARG A 92 11.12 -0.10 3.84
N GLU A 93 10.40 -0.58 4.85
CA GLU A 93 9.58 -1.79 4.78
C GLU A 93 8.41 -1.62 3.82
N GLU A 94 7.71 -0.49 3.88
CA GLU A 94 6.64 -0.14 2.93
C GLU A 94 7.17 -0.03 1.50
N LEU A 95 8.33 0.60 1.31
CA LEU A 95 9.00 0.65 0.01
C LEU A 95 9.45 -0.74 -0.45
N ALA A 96 9.91 -1.61 0.44
CA ALA A 96 10.28 -2.99 0.13
C ALA A 96 9.04 -3.83 -0.22
N ALA A 97 7.92 -3.66 0.49
CA ALA A 97 6.64 -4.28 0.21
C ALA A 97 6.09 -3.81 -1.14
N THR A 98 6.13 -2.50 -1.40
CA THR A 98 5.73 -1.89 -2.69
C THR A 98 6.64 -2.34 -3.84
N ARG A 99 7.93 -2.57 -3.59
CA ARG A 99 8.88 -3.15 -4.58
C ARG A 99 8.62 -4.63 -4.83
N ARG A 100 8.13 -5.36 -3.83
CA ARG A 100 7.75 -6.78 -3.93
C ARG A 100 6.39 -6.96 -4.61
N ASP A 101 5.55 -5.93 -4.65
CA ASP A 101 4.29 -5.94 -5.38
C ASP A 101 4.50 -6.24 -6.88
N PRO A 102 4.01 -7.39 -7.38
CA PRO A 102 4.20 -7.78 -8.78
C PRO A 102 3.57 -6.78 -9.76
N VAL A 103 2.55 -6.03 -9.35
CA VAL A 103 1.85 -5.05 -10.21
C VAL A 103 2.76 -3.85 -10.51
N VAL A 104 3.46 -3.33 -9.50
CA VAL A 104 4.39 -2.19 -9.65
C VAL A 104 5.60 -2.59 -10.48
N ARG A 105 6.12 -3.81 -10.32
CA ARG A 105 7.21 -4.36 -11.13
C ARG A 105 6.81 -4.49 -12.60
N GLN A 106 5.61 -5.02 -12.87
CA GLN A 106 5.10 -5.13 -14.24
C GLN A 106 4.87 -3.76 -14.88
N ALA A 107 4.35 -2.77 -14.13
CA ALA A 107 4.16 -1.41 -14.63
C ALA A 107 5.49 -0.71 -14.98
N ARG A 108 6.52 -0.88 -14.14
CA ARG A 108 7.87 -0.34 -14.41
C ARG A 108 8.56 -1.07 -15.56
N ALA A 109 8.42 -2.39 -15.66
CA ALA A 109 8.93 -3.16 -16.78
C ALA A 109 8.32 -2.69 -18.11
N ARG A 110 7.00 -2.48 -18.16
CA ARG A 110 6.30 -1.95 -19.34
C ARG A 110 6.79 -0.55 -19.74
N ARG A 111 7.11 0.32 -18.77
CA ARG A 111 7.68 1.65 -19.05
C ARG A 111 9.09 1.56 -19.62
N ARG A 112 9.94 0.71 -19.05
CA ARG A 112 11.32 0.51 -19.52
C ARG A 112 11.37 -0.10 -20.92
N THR A 113 10.54 -1.10 -21.21
CA THR A 113 10.45 -1.68 -22.55
C THR A 113 9.92 -0.69 -23.57
N ARG A 114 8.96 0.17 -23.20
CA ARG A 114 8.45 1.23 -24.09
C ARG A 114 9.54 2.25 -24.42
N LEU A 115 10.30 2.70 -23.42
CA LEU A 115 11.42 3.62 -23.63
C LEU A 115 12.52 2.99 -24.49
N ALA A 116 12.88 1.74 -24.23
CA ALA A 116 13.86 1.01 -25.02
C ALA A 116 13.40 0.82 -26.48
N ALA A 117 12.14 0.47 -26.70
CA ALA A 117 11.57 0.30 -28.04
C ALA A 117 11.49 1.62 -28.83
N THR A 118 11.14 2.73 -28.15
CA THR A 118 11.18 4.05 -28.79
C THR A 118 12.61 4.49 -29.11
N ALA A 119 13.55 4.23 -28.20
CA ALA A 119 14.96 4.54 -28.42
C ALA A 119 15.52 3.74 -29.60
N SER A 120 15.24 2.44 -29.68
CA SER A 120 15.67 1.60 -30.81
C SER A 120 15.09 2.06 -32.15
N LEU A 121 13.87 2.61 -32.15
CA LEU A 121 13.23 3.10 -33.38
C LEU A 121 13.85 4.42 -33.84
N VAL A 122 14.23 5.30 -32.90
CA VAL A 122 15.01 6.51 -33.21
C VAL A 122 16.40 6.14 -33.74
N THR A 123 17.10 5.20 -33.10
CA THR A 123 18.40 4.69 -33.58
C THR A 123 18.28 4.07 -34.97
N ALA A 124 17.22 3.28 -35.22
CA ALA A 124 16.96 2.70 -36.52
C ALA A 124 16.72 3.76 -37.61
N LEU A 125 15.99 4.84 -37.28
CA LEU A 125 15.75 5.94 -38.21
C LEU A 125 17.05 6.71 -38.53
N ILE A 126 17.91 6.93 -37.53
CA ILE A 126 19.24 7.53 -37.73
C ILE A 126 20.10 6.62 -38.62
N MET A 127 20.13 5.31 -38.34
CA MET A 127 20.84 4.34 -39.18
C MET A 127 20.31 4.29 -40.61
N LEU A 128 18.99 4.40 -40.82
CA LEU A 128 18.40 4.42 -42.16
C LEU A 128 18.82 5.68 -42.93
N GLY A 129 18.78 6.84 -42.30
CA GLY A 129 19.20 8.10 -42.91
C GLY A 129 20.69 8.08 -43.30
N LEU A 130 21.55 7.62 -42.38
CA LEU A 130 22.98 7.45 -42.66
C LEU A 130 23.25 6.36 -43.70
N GLY A 131 22.50 5.26 -43.68
CA GLY A 131 22.61 4.16 -44.64
C GLY A 131 22.22 4.56 -46.06
N ILE A 132 21.14 5.34 -46.24
CA ILE A 132 20.73 5.87 -47.55
C ILE A 132 21.82 6.80 -48.10
N TRP A 133 22.39 7.68 -47.26
CA TRP A 133 23.51 8.52 -47.67
C TRP A 133 24.74 7.67 -48.07
N GLN A 134 25.04 6.61 -47.31
CA GLN A 134 26.15 5.70 -47.58
C GLN A 134 25.99 4.92 -48.90
N ILE A 135 24.77 4.47 -49.22
CA ILE A 135 24.45 3.83 -50.51
C ILE A 135 24.74 4.77 -51.67
N VAL A 136 24.32 6.04 -51.57
CA VAL A 136 24.50 7.03 -52.64
C VAL A 136 25.96 7.47 -52.76
N ALA A 137 26.68 7.63 -51.65
CA ALA A 137 28.05 8.12 -51.63
C ALA A 137 29.11 7.04 -51.91
N THR A 138 28.88 5.80 -51.48
CA THR A 138 29.89 4.73 -51.51
C THR A 138 29.38 3.39 -52.06
N GLY A 139 28.07 3.26 -52.37
CA GLY A 139 27.48 2.01 -52.85
C GLY A 139 27.28 0.92 -51.79
N GLY A 140 27.65 1.17 -50.53
CA GLY A 140 27.49 0.21 -49.44
C GLY A 140 26.06 0.18 -48.90
N TRP A 141 25.50 -1.02 -48.70
CA TRP A 141 24.10 -1.24 -48.28
C TRP A 141 23.95 -1.76 -46.84
N MET A 142 25.05 -2.15 -46.20
CA MET A 142 25.06 -2.84 -44.91
C MET A 142 24.45 -1.99 -43.76
N LEU A 143 24.71 -0.68 -43.73
CA LEU A 143 24.15 0.20 -42.70
C LEU A 143 22.64 0.39 -42.87
N ALA A 144 22.15 0.49 -44.11
CA ALA A 144 20.72 0.57 -44.41
C ALA A 144 20.00 -0.72 -44.03
N ALA A 145 20.58 -1.88 -44.36
CA ALA A 145 20.05 -3.18 -43.97
C ALA A 145 19.98 -3.35 -42.43
N GLY A 146 21.01 -2.93 -41.71
CA GLY A 146 21.03 -2.93 -40.24
C GLY A 146 19.94 -2.03 -39.64
N GLY A 147 19.74 -0.83 -40.20
CA GLY A 147 18.66 0.08 -39.81
C GLY A 147 17.26 -0.53 -40.02
N VAL A 148 17.04 -1.19 -41.16
CA VAL A 148 15.77 -1.87 -41.47
C VAL A 148 15.48 -3.01 -40.49
N VAL A 149 16.48 -3.84 -40.18
CA VAL A 149 16.34 -4.94 -39.20
C VAL A 149 16.02 -4.40 -37.81
N LEU A 150 16.72 -3.34 -37.36
CA LEU A 150 16.47 -2.73 -36.06
C LEU A 150 15.07 -2.08 -35.98
N ALA A 151 14.63 -1.43 -37.07
CA ALA A 151 13.28 -0.87 -37.18
C ALA A 151 12.21 -1.97 -37.10
N ALA A 152 12.41 -3.09 -37.81
CA ALA A 152 11.49 -4.22 -37.79
C ALA A 152 11.38 -4.83 -36.38
N LEU A 153 12.50 -5.03 -35.70
CA LEU A 153 12.53 -5.53 -34.31
C LEU A 153 11.84 -4.58 -33.33
N GLY A 154 12.15 -3.28 -33.40
CA GLY A 154 11.50 -2.26 -32.56
C GLY A 154 9.99 -2.20 -32.78
N THR A 155 9.56 -2.26 -34.05
CA THR A 155 8.14 -2.27 -34.43
C THR A 155 7.42 -3.53 -33.95
N ALA A 156 8.04 -4.71 -34.09
CA ALA A 156 7.48 -5.98 -33.62
C ALA A 156 7.23 -5.98 -32.11
N VAL A 157 8.16 -5.42 -31.32
CA VAL A 157 8.00 -5.26 -29.87
C VAL A 157 6.83 -4.33 -29.53
N LEU A 158 6.70 -3.19 -30.22
CA LEU A 158 5.60 -2.24 -30.02
C LEU A 158 4.24 -2.86 -30.38
N VAL A 159 4.14 -3.57 -31.50
CA VAL A 159 2.93 -4.27 -31.92
C VAL A 159 2.54 -5.34 -30.91
N ARG A 160 3.49 -6.15 -30.44
CA ARG A 160 3.23 -7.17 -29.41
C ARG A 160 2.75 -6.54 -28.10
N MET A 161 3.30 -5.40 -27.71
CA MET A 161 2.82 -4.64 -26.55
C MET A 161 1.40 -4.11 -26.75
N ALA A 162 1.11 -3.50 -27.90
CA ALA A 162 -0.22 -2.99 -28.24
C ALA A 162 -1.26 -4.12 -28.23
N GLN A 163 -0.92 -5.30 -28.75
CA GLN A 163 -1.78 -6.47 -28.71
C GLN A 163 -2.03 -6.98 -27.29
N VAL A 164 -1.01 -7.04 -26.43
CA VAL A 164 -1.17 -7.44 -25.02
C VAL A 164 -2.02 -6.42 -24.25
N ALA A 165 -1.83 -5.12 -24.50
CA ALA A 165 -2.64 -4.06 -23.92
C ALA A 165 -4.10 -4.17 -24.38
N ALA A 166 -4.34 -4.38 -25.68
CA ALA A 166 -5.68 -4.55 -26.25
C ALA A 166 -6.36 -5.82 -25.73
N ARG A 167 -5.65 -6.94 -25.59
CA ARG A 167 -6.19 -8.18 -24.98
C ARG A 167 -6.51 -7.99 -23.50
N GLY A 168 -5.69 -7.24 -22.76
CA GLY A 168 -5.94 -6.89 -21.37
C GLY A 168 -7.18 -6.01 -21.21
N ALA A 169 -7.33 -4.99 -22.06
CA ALA A 169 -8.51 -4.13 -22.10
C ALA A 169 -9.78 -4.93 -22.44
N ARG A 170 -9.76 -5.75 -23.49
CA ARG A 170 -10.89 -6.61 -23.89
C ARG A 170 -11.31 -7.64 -22.82
N ARG A 171 -10.39 -8.07 -21.95
CA ARG A 171 -10.69 -8.97 -20.83
C ARG A 171 -11.39 -8.26 -19.67
N LEU A 172 -11.11 -6.97 -19.48
CA LEU A 172 -11.78 -6.11 -18.49
C LEU A 172 -13.14 -5.62 -19.01
N GLU A 173 -13.25 -5.40 -20.32
CA GLU A 173 -14.46 -4.99 -21.05
C GLU A 173 -15.45 -6.10 -21.35
N ARG A 174 -15.18 -7.35 -20.97
CA ARG A 174 -16.22 -8.38 -20.85
C ARG A 174 -16.68 -8.48 -19.39
N PRO A 175 -17.48 -7.53 -18.86
CA PRO A 175 -18.49 -7.95 -17.92
C PRO A 175 -19.41 -8.90 -18.71
N ALA A 176 -19.70 -10.06 -18.13
CA ALA A 176 -20.83 -10.85 -18.59
C ALA A 176 -22.08 -9.97 -18.38
N VAL A 177 -22.42 -9.17 -19.37
CA VAL A 177 -23.68 -8.45 -19.40
C VAL A 177 -24.72 -9.54 -19.59
N ALA A 178 -25.31 -9.97 -18.48
CA ALA A 178 -26.57 -10.72 -18.53
C ALA A 178 -27.51 -9.91 -19.44
N PRO A 179 -28.21 -10.54 -20.39
CA PRO A 179 -29.12 -9.82 -21.28
C PRO A 179 -30.07 -9.00 -20.40
N VAL A 180 -30.00 -7.68 -20.53
CA VAL A 180 -30.92 -6.79 -19.87
C VAL A 180 -32.27 -7.06 -20.52
N ALA A 181 -33.09 -7.86 -19.85
CA ALA A 181 -34.49 -7.98 -20.20
C ALA A 181 -35.05 -6.55 -20.22
N GLU A 182 -35.63 -6.16 -21.35
CA GLU A 182 -36.30 -4.88 -21.51
C GLU A 182 -37.27 -4.71 -20.33
N ARG A 183 -37.02 -3.70 -19.49
CA ARG A 183 -37.91 -3.41 -18.37
C ARG A 183 -39.17 -2.79 -18.95
N VAL A 184 -40.12 -3.64 -19.31
CA VAL A 184 -41.48 -3.24 -19.63
C VAL A 184 -42.07 -2.66 -18.34
N SER A 185 -42.22 -1.33 -18.31
CA SER A 185 -42.94 -0.66 -17.23
C SER A 185 -44.39 -1.13 -17.26
N PRO A 186 -44.93 -1.74 -16.18
CA PRO A 186 -46.34 -2.07 -16.12
C PRO A 186 -47.19 -0.81 -16.28
N PRO A 187 -48.40 -0.90 -16.87
CA PRO A 187 -49.31 0.24 -16.99
C PRO A 187 -49.57 0.83 -15.59
N LEU A 188 -49.39 2.15 -15.46
CA LEU A 188 -49.65 2.86 -14.20
C LEU A 188 -51.13 2.72 -13.86
N HIS A 189 -51.42 1.90 -12.85
CA HIS A 189 -52.72 1.90 -12.20
C HIS A 189 -52.77 3.10 -11.26
N ASP A 190 -53.90 3.81 -11.24
CA ASP A 190 -54.12 4.92 -10.32
C ASP A 190 -54.15 4.38 -8.88
N GLN A 191 -53.11 4.68 -8.10
CA GLN A 191 -52.91 4.12 -6.76
C GLN A 191 -53.54 4.97 -5.64
N GLY A 192 -54.39 5.93 -6.00
CA GLY A 192 -55.01 6.85 -5.03
C GLY A 192 -54.02 7.87 -4.43
N PRO A 193 -54.45 8.65 -3.42
CA PRO A 193 -53.63 9.71 -2.84
C PRO A 193 -52.38 9.15 -2.14
N ALA A 194 -51.22 9.72 -2.44
CA ALA A 194 -49.93 9.26 -1.94
C ALA A 194 -49.83 9.44 -0.41
N VAL A 195 -49.91 8.33 0.33
CA VAL A 195 -49.59 8.30 1.77
C VAL A 195 -48.08 8.17 1.92
N TRP A 196 -47.45 9.14 2.59
CA TRP A 196 -46.01 9.11 2.82
C TRP A 196 -45.65 7.95 3.75
N THR A 197 -44.94 6.96 3.20
CA THR A 197 -44.35 5.86 3.97
C THR A 197 -42.82 5.98 3.92
N PRO A 198 -42.12 6.05 5.07
CA PRO A 198 -40.66 6.13 5.08
C PRO A 198 -40.06 4.87 4.45
N ARG A 199 -39.28 5.06 3.39
CA ARG A 199 -38.62 3.97 2.69
C ARG A 199 -37.38 3.55 3.49
N PRO A 200 -37.21 2.26 3.85
CA PRO A 200 -36.01 1.84 4.55
C PRO A 200 -34.79 2.09 3.67
N LEU A 201 -33.69 2.51 4.30
CA LEU A 201 -32.42 2.65 3.60
C LEU A 201 -32.01 1.28 3.03
N PRO A 202 -31.41 1.23 1.83
CA PRO A 202 -30.88 -0.01 1.28
C PRO A 202 -29.81 -0.57 2.21
N GLN A 203 -29.81 -1.88 2.39
CA GLN A 203 -28.80 -2.56 3.19
C GLN A 203 -27.41 -2.37 2.59
N GLN A 204 -26.40 -2.26 3.45
CA GLN A 204 -25.03 -2.12 3.00
C GLN A 204 -24.56 -3.41 2.33
N LEU A 205 -23.85 -3.30 1.21
CA LEU A 205 -23.40 -4.46 0.44
C LEU A 205 -22.44 -5.38 1.21
N VAL A 206 -21.83 -4.92 2.30
CA VAL A 206 -20.97 -5.74 3.17
C VAL A 206 -21.77 -6.68 4.07
N THR A 207 -23.04 -6.37 4.37
CA THR A 207 -23.92 -7.21 5.20
C THR A 207 -24.72 -8.21 4.39
N VAL A 208 -24.87 -8.00 3.09
CA VAL A 208 -25.61 -8.90 2.19
C VAL A 208 -24.79 -10.16 1.89
N ALA A 209 -25.34 -11.32 2.26
CA ALA A 209 -24.72 -12.62 2.00
C ALA A 209 -24.47 -12.86 0.49
N GLY A 210 -23.23 -13.19 0.13
CA GLY A 210 -22.82 -13.46 -1.26
C GLY A 210 -22.48 -12.20 -2.08
N SER A 211 -22.54 -11.01 -1.49
CA SER A 211 -22.10 -9.78 -2.14
C SER A 211 -20.58 -9.72 -2.30
N ARG A 212 -20.12 -9.10 -3.38
CA ARG A 212 -18.68 -8.89 -3.64
C ARG A 212 -18.01 -8.05 -2.56
N ALA A 213 -18.74 -7.12 -1.94
CA ALA A 213 -18.22 -6.31 -0.86
C ALA A 213 -18.03 -7.14 0.41
N GLN A 214 -18.96 -8.07 0.69
CA GLN A 214 -18.82 -9.01 1.81
C GLN A 214 -17.62 -9.93 1.62
N THR A 215 -17.42 -10.49 0.42
CA THR A 215 -16.26 -11.36 0.15
C THR A 215 -14.94 -10.60 0.29
N ALA A 216 -14.89 -9.35 -0.18
CA ALA A 216 -13.70 -8.52 -0.03
C ALA A 216 -13.41 -8.19 1.44
N GLN A 217 -14.44 -7.90 2.24
CA GLN A 217 -14.28 -7.64 3.66
C GLN A 217 -13.80 -8.90 4.41
N ALA A 218 -14.37 -10.07 4.11
CA ALA A 218 -13.95 -11.34 4.69
C ALA A 218 -12.47 -11.67 4.38
N GLU A 219 -11.99 -11.34 3.16
CA GLU A 219 -10.57 -11.48 2.83
C GLU A 219 -9.67 -10.55 3.64
N ILE A 220 -10.10 -9.30 3.88
CA ILE A 220 -9.36 -8.33 4.70
C ILE A 220 -9.30 -8.81 6.14
N ASP A 221 -10.42 -9.26 6.69
CA ASP A 221 -10.52 -9.75 8.08
C ASP A 221 -9.65 -10.99 8.28
N ALA A 222 -9.68 -11.95 7.33
CA ALA A 222 -8.82 -13.13 7.36
C ALA A 222 -7.32 -12.79 7.31
N ARG A 223 -6.92 -11.73 6.58
CA ARG A 223 -5.53 -11.24 6.59
C ARG A 223 -5.18 -10.63 7.94
N ALA A 224 -6.05 -9.78 8.48
CA ALA A 224 -5.84 -9.15 9.79
C ALA A 224 -5.74 -10.18 10.93
N GLU A 225 -6.54 -11.25 10.88
CA GLU A 225 -6.46 -12.36 11.84
C GLU A 225 -5.14 -13.11 11.78
N ARG A 226 -4.62 -13.39 10.57
CA ARG A 226 -3.30 -14.01 10.39
C ARG A 226 -2.19 -13.15 10.97
N GLU A 227 -2.23 -11.85 10.74
CA GLU A 227 -1.25 -10.93 11.33
C GLU A 227 -1.34 -10.87 12.86
N ARG A 228 -2.56 -10.82 13.42
CA ARG A 228 -2.77 -10.87 14.88
C ARG A 228 -2.26 -12.19 15.46
N ALA A 229 -2.49 -13.30 14.77
CA ALA A 229 -1.98 -14.62 15.17
C ALA A 229 -0.44 -14.66 15.14
N ALA A 230 0.18 -14.13 14.08
CA ALA A 230 1.63 -14.03 13.98
C ALA A 230 2.23 -13.17 15.11
N ARG A 231 1.64 -12.00 15.40
CA ARG A 231 2.05 -11.16 16.53
C ARG A 231 1.94 -11.88 17.87
N ARG A 232 0.85 -12.60 18.11
CA ARG A 232 0.68 -13.40 19.35
C ARG A 232 1.70 -14.53 19.45
N ALA A 233 2.05 -15.18 18.34
CA ALA A 233 3.08 -16.20 18.31
C ALA A 233 4.48 -15.62 18.62
N GLU A 234 4.82 -14.45 18.05
CA GLU A 234 6.08 -13.76 18.36
C GLU A 234 6.16 -13.34 19.82
N LEU A 235 5.06 -12.81 20.39
CA LEU A 235 5.00 -12.45 21.80
C LEU A 235 5.19 -13.67 22.71
N ARG A 236 4.59 -14.83 22.38
CA ARG A 236 4.83 -16.07 23.13
C ARG A 236 6.29 -16.49 23.06
N ARG A 237 6.90 -16.48 21.88
CA ARG A 237 8.32 -16.82 21.72
C ARG A 237 9.22 -15.92 22.57
N ARG A 238 8.98 -14.60 22.54
CA ARG A 238 9.72 -13.66 23.41
C ARG A 238 9.46 -13.92 24.90
N ALA A 239 8.23 -14.26 25.27
CA ALA A 239 7.91 -14.58 26.66
C ALA A 239 8.64 -15.86 27.13
N GLU A 240 8.77 -16.87 26.27
CA GLU A 240 9.56 -18.08 26.52
C GLU A 240 11.06 -17.79 26.60
N GLU A 241 11.60 -16.95 25.71
CA GLU A 241 13.01 -16.51 25.74
C GLU A 241 13.36 -15.73 27.02
N LEU A 242 12.41 -14.92 27.52
CA LEU A 242 12.56 -14.12 28.74
C LEU A 242 12.07 -14.84 30.01
N ALA A 243 11.53 -16.06 29.88
CA ALA A 243 11.00 -16.78 31.02
C ALA A 243 12.15 -17.12 31.99
N PRO A 244 12.04 -16.75 33.28
CA PRO A 244 13.01 -17.18 34.26
C PRO A 244 13.00 -18.72 34.34
N PRO A 245 14.15 -19.35 34.70
CA PRO A 245 14.20 -20.80 34.86
C PRO A 245 13.08 -21.27 35.79
N ALA A 246 12.38 -22.32 35.39
CA ALA A 246 11.26 -22.85 36.15
C ALA A 246 11.70 -23.05 37.61
N PRO A 247 10.92 -22.55 38.59
CA PRO A 247 11.29 -22.70 39.99
C PRO A 247 11.47 -24.19 40.27
N THR A 248 12.62 -24.57 40.80
CA THR A 248 12.91 -25.94 41.22
C THR A 248 11.77 -26.37 42.14
N ALA A 249 10.96 -27.33 41.69
CA ALA A 249 9.95 -27.93 42.53
C ALA A 249 10.69 -28.56 43.70
N LEU A 250 10.64 -27.90 44.86
CA LEU A 250 10.99 -28.55 46.10
C LEU A 250 10.15 -29.82 46.14
N PRO A 251 10.74 -31.00 46.39
CA PRO A 251 9.95 -32.17 46.66
C PRO A 251 9.07 -31.79 47.85
N VAL A 252 7.80 -31.51 47.57
CA VAL A 252 6.76 -31.68 48.56
C VAL A 252 6.89 -33.15 48.90
N ALA A 253 7.59 -33.42 50.00
CA ALA A 253 7.33 -34.62 50.77
C ALA A 253 5.81 -34.72 50.77
N SER A 254 5.31 -35.80 50.19
CA SER A 254 3.90 -36.16 50.20
C SER A 254 3.29 -35.63 51.49
N ALA A 255 2.18 -34.91 51.36
CA ALA A 255 1.42 -34.31 52.46
C ALA A 255 0.82 -35.37 53.40
N ALA A 256 1.67 -36.26 53.91
CA ALA A 256 1.59 -37.01 55.13
C ALA A 256 2.61 -36.46 56.16
N ALA A 257 3.17 -35.27 55.93
CA ALA A 257 3.79 -34.48 57.00
C ALA A 257 2.64 -33.87 57.82
N GLU A 258 2.24 -34.65 58.84
CA GLU A 258 1.51 -34.25 60.05
C GLU A 258 0.89 -32.86 60.00
N ALA A 259 -0.42 -32.83 59.73
CA ALA A 259 -1.23 -31.63 59.98
C ALA A 259 -0.92 -31.14 61.39
N SER A 260 -0.28 -29.97 61.49
CA SER A 260 0.01 -29.34 62.78
C SER A 260 -1.27 -29.33 63.61
N PRO A 261 -1.22 -29.73 64.90
CA PRO A 261 -2.38 -29.72 65.79
C PRO A 261 -3.10 -28.36 65.87
N TYR A 262 -2.43 -27.29 65.40
CA TYR A 262 -2.93 -25.93 65.38
C TYR A 262 -3.51 -25.49 64.03
N ALA A 263 -3.39 -26.29 62.97
CA ALA A 263 -3.91 -25.95 61.64
C ALA A 263 -5.46 -25.88 61.58
N GLY A 264 -6.14 -26.55 62.52
CA GLY A 264 -7.61 -26.51 62.68
C GLY A 264 -8.11 -25.56 63.78
N MET A 265 -7.22 -24.88 64.52
CA MET A 265 -7.65 -23.96 65.58
C MET A 265 -8.17 -22.66 64.95
N GLY A 266 -9.50 -22.52 64.90
CA GLY A 266 -10.19 -21.31 64.42
C GLY A 266 -10.80 -21.42 63.01
N VAL A 267 -10.63 -22.55 62.33
CA VAL A 267 -11.38 -22.86 61.10
C VAL A 267 -12.69 -23.51 61.52
N VAL A 268 -13.77 -22.74 61.51
CA VAL A 268 -15.11 -23.29 61.68
C VAL A 268 -15.53 -23.85 60.32
N ASP A 269 -15.92 -25.12 60.28
CA ASP A 269 -16.40 -25.74 59.05
C ASP A 269 -17.81 -25.21 58.73
N ASP A 270 -17.97 -24.61 57.55
CA ASP A 270 -19.25 -24.09 57.06
C ASP A 270 -20.34 -25.18 57.06
N ALA A 271 -19.96 -26.45 56.87
CA ALA A 271 -20.89 -27.57 56.92
C ALA A 271 -21.46 -27.81 58.34
N GLU A 272 -20.66 -27.59 59.38
CA GLU A 272 -21.11 -27.71 60.78
C GLU A 272 -22.04 -26.55 61.15
N ILE A 273 -21.76 -25.34 60.68
CA ILE A 273 -22.63 -24.17 60.85
C ILE A 273 -23.99 -24.43 60.21
N GLU A 274 -24.02 -24.91 58.96
CA GLU A 274 -25.27 -25.22 58.26
C GLU A 274 -26.09 -26.32 58.94
N ALA A 275 -25.43 -27.33 59.52
CA ALA A 275 -26.09 -28.39 60.26
C ALA A 275 -26.74 -27.86 61.55
N HIS A 276 -26.03 -27.00 62.28
CA HIS A 276 -26.55 -26.36 63.49
C HIS A 276 -27.73 -25.44 63.19
N VAL A 277 -27.66 -24.64 62.12
CA VAL A 277 -28.75 -23.77 61.67
C VAL A 277 -29.99 -24.60 61.27
N ARG A 278 -29.81 -25.70 60.52
CA ARG A 278 -30.91 -26.62 60.19
C ARG A 278 -31.56 -27.19 61.44
N GLN A 279 -30.78 -27.56 62.44
CA GLN A 279 -31.29 -28.08 63.71
C GLN A 279 -32.08 -27.03 64.51
N LEU A 280 -31.63 -25.78 64.53
CA LEU A 280 -32.34 -24.66 65.15
C LEU A 280 -33.68 -24.37 64.45
N LEU A 281 -33.69 -24.36 63.12
CA LEU A 281 -34.91 -24.18 62.33
C LEU A 281 -35.90 -25.32 62.54
N ALA A 282 -35.42 -26.57 62.61
CA ALA A 282 -36.27 -27.73 62.89
C ALA A 282 -36.91 -27.68 64.28
N ARG A 283 -36.17 -27.25 65.32
CA ARG A 283 -36.74 -27.08 66.67
C ARG A 283 -37.79 -25.97 66.73
N ARG A 284 -37.63 -24.89 65.96
CA ARG A 284 -38.60 -23.79 65.88
C ARG A 284 -39.87 -24.16 65.11
N ALA A 285 -39.78 -25.10 64.17
CA ALA A 285 -40.94 -25.56 63.39
C ALA A 285 -41.87 -26.52 64.17
N VAL A 286 -41.45 -27.00 65.35
CA VAL A 286 -42.18 -27.99 66.17
C VAL A 286 -42.82 -27.35 67.43
N GLY A 287 -42.73 -26.03 67.60
CA GLY A 287 -43.44 -25.26 68.63
C GLY A 287 -44.44 -24.30 68.01
#